data_AF-A0A1Y2TVS9-F1
#
_entry.id   AF-A0A1Y2TVS9-F1
#
_cell.length_a   1.000
_cell.length_b   1.000
_cell.length_c   1.000
_cell.angle_alpha   90.00
_cell.angle_beta   90.00
_cell.angle_gamma   90.00
#
_symmetry.space_group_name_H-M   'P 1'
#
loop_
_entity.id
_entity.type
_entity.pdbx_description
1 polymer ?
#
loop_
_entity_poly.entity_id
_entity_poly.type
_entity_poly.pdbx_seq_one_letter_code
_entity_poly.pdbx_strand_id
1 'polypeptide(L)'
;MTTVVFVLQELQVPYEIKSIKFDDVKKKPLIDVNPNGRVPAIEDPNTGLTLWESGAIITYLIEQYDTNHTLTYTTFPEKHHLNQWLHFQMSGQGPYYGTAAWFINLHPEKVPSAIERYTNQVLRVLGVLERWLEGKQWLVGNKMTYADMAWVTWNDRVDTALGVPEPDKFNGFPNVKAWHDRMTSRESWKKIMEKRAELMDEQGLMPNGMPKGITNFQEYEAMIKAGIDTSPRE
;
A
#
# COMPACT_ATOMS: atom_id res chain seq x y z
N MET A 1 1.71 -1.99 -5.22
CA MET A 1 2.95 -2.74 -5.53
C MET A 1 3.45 -3.49 -4.30
N THR A 2 3.89 -2.80 -3.26
CA THR A 2 4.56 -3.37 -2.07
C THR A 2 3.80 -4.51 -1.38
N THR A 3 2.46 -4.46 -1.26
CA THR A 3 1.67 -5.54 -0.65
C THR A 3 1.74 -6.85 -1.43
N VAL A 4 1.59 -6.81 -2.76
CA VAL A 4 1.64 -8.01 -3.62
C VAL A 4 3.03 -8.64 -3.55
N VAL A 5 4.07 -7.80 -3.62
CA VAL A 5 5.45 -8.25 -3.48
C VAL A 5 5.70 -8.86 -2.10
N PHE A 6 5.05 -8.36 -1.05
CA PHE A 6 5.16 -8.92 0.29
C PHE A 6 4.59 -10.32 0.37
N VAL A 7 3.43 -10.57 -0.25
CA VAL A 7 2.86 -11.93 -0.34
C VAL A 7 3.78 -12.87 -1.12
N LEU A 8 4.30 -12.44 -2.28
CA LEU A 8 5.25 -13.23 -3.06
C LEU A 8 6.52 -13.57 -2.28
N GLN A 9 7.09 -12.62 -1.54
CA GLN A 9 8.28 -12.83 -0.71
C GLN A 9 8.03 -13.83 0.42
N GLU A 10 6.91 -13.71 1.14
CA GLU A 10 6.57 -14.63 2.23
C GLU A 10 6.26 -16.05 1.72
N LEU A 11 5.65 -16.18 0.53
CA LEU A 11 5.43 -17.46 -0.15
C LEU A 11 6.67 -18.00 -0.88
N GLN A 12 7.77 -17.23 -0.90
CA GLN A 12 8.99 -17.56 -1.63
C GLN A 12 8.77 -17.83 -3.13
N VAL A 13 7.79 -17.15 -3.73
CA VAL A 13 7.49 -17.22 -5.16
C VAL A 13 8.42 -16.27 -5.91
N PRO A 14 9.22 -16.73 -6.89
CA PRO A 14 10.07 -15.86 -7.70
C PRO A 14 9.25 -14.85 -8.50
N TYR A 15 9.75 -13.61 -8.62
CA TYR A 15 9.08 -12.55 -9.37
C TYR A 15 10.07 -11.56 -9.98
N GLU A 16 9.62 -10.83 -11.00
CA GLU A 16 10.32 -9.69 -11.58
C GLU A 16 9.48 -8.42 -11.39
N ILE A 17 10.11 -7.31 -11.00
CA ILE A 17 9.42 -6.01 -10.89
C ILE A 17 9.70 -5.18 -12.15
N LYS A 18 8.65 -4.93 -12.93
CA LYS A 18 8.66 -3.89 -13.97
C LYS A 18 8.15 -2.59 -13.37
N SER A 19 9.07 -1.69 -13.02
CA SER A 19 8.73 -0.40 -12.43
C SER A 19 8.20 0.57 -13.49
N ILE A 20 7.06 1.20 -13.22
CA ILE A 20 6.42 2.17 -14.12
C ILE A 20 6.39 3.53 -13.41
N LYS A 21 6.81 4.59 -14.11
CA LYS A 21 6.73 5.96 -13.60
C LYS A 21 5.27 6.37 -13.42
N PHE A 22 5.00 7.23 -12.44
CA PHE A 22 3.63 7.68 -12.15
C PHE A 22 2.95 8.30 -13.38
N ASP A 23 3.67 9.09 -14.18
CA ASP A 23 3.14 9.76 -15.37
C ASP A 23 2.86 8.79 -16.55
N ASP A 24 3.37 7.57 -16.46
CA ASP A 24 3.25 6.55 -17.50
C ASP A 24 2.17 5.50 -17.20
N VAL A 25 1.51 5.56 -16.03
CA VAL A 25 0.49 4.56 -15.65
C VAL A 25 -0.74 4.55 -16.56
N LYS A 26 -0.95 5.62 -17.34
CA LYS A 26 -2.02 5.74 -18.33
C LYS A 26 -1.55 5.44 -19.77
N LYS A 27 -0.33 4.95 -19.94
CA LYS A 27 0.29 4.66 -21.24
C LYS A 27 0.55 3.16 -21.40
N LYS A 28 0.83 2.76 -22.64
CA LYS A 28 1.38 1.43 -22.93
C LYS A 28 2.79 1.29 -22.35
N PRO A 29 3.19 0.10 -21.87
CA PRO A 29 2.44 -1.16 -21.96
C PRO A 29 1.40 -1.36 -20.85
N LEU A 30 1.36 -0.53 -19.79
CA LEU A 30 0.53 -0.83 -18.61
C LEU A 30 -0.96 -0.94 -18.93
N ILE A 31 -1.51 -0.07 -19.79
CA ILE A 31 -2.94 -0.13 -20.12
C ILE A 31 -3.34 -1.34 -20.98
N ASP A 32 -2.38 -2.02 -21.60
CA ASP A 32 -2.63 -3.29 -22.29
C ASP A 32 -2.80 -4.45 -21.28
N VAL A 33 -2.25 -4.30 -20.07
CA VAL A 33 -2.31 -5.28 -18.97
C VAL A 33 -3.42 -4.94 -17.97
N ASN A 34 -3.57 -3.66 -17.63
CA ASN A 34 -4.58 -3.14 -16.72
C ASN A 34 -5.31 -1.94 -17.36
N PRO A 35 -6.54 -2.10 -17.85
CA PRO A 35 -7.29 -1.02 -18.48
C PRO A 35 -7.62 0.14 -17.52
N ASN A 36 -7.60 -0.08 -16.20
CA ASN A 36 -7.76 0.98 -15.20
C ASN A 36 -6.54 1.95 -15.21
N GLY A 37 -5.39 1.50 -15.70
CA GLY A 37 -4.14 2.29 -15.71
C GLY A 37 -3.71 2.67 -14.29
N ARG A 38 -3.70 1.69 -13.38
CA ARG A 38 -3.22 1.83 -12.01
C ARG A 38 -2.37 0.62 -11.63
N VAL A 39 -1.35 0.81 -10.81
CA VAL A 39 -0.58 -0.31 -10.25
C VAL A 39 -1.26 -0.85 -8.99
N PRO A 40 -1.11 -2.15 -8.65
CA PRO A 40 -0.34 -3.17 -9.36
C PRO A 40 -1.15 -3.92 -10.43
N ALA A 41 -0.42 -4.54 -11.34
CA ALA A 41 -0.86 -5.62 -12.22
C ALA A 41 0.22 -6.72 -12.23
N ILE A 42 -0.16 -7.97 -12.52
CA ILE A 42 0.76 -9.09 -12.68
C ILE A 42 0.47 -9.86 -13.97
N GLU A 43 1.50 -10.54 -14.48
CA GLU A 43 1.40 -11.57 -15.49
C GLU A 43 2.06 -12.81 -14.90
N ASP A 44 1.31 -13.90 -14.78
CA ASP A 44 1.82 -15.15 -14.25
C ASP A 44 2.15 -16.13 -15.39
N PRO A 45 3.43 -16.39 -15.68
CA PRO A 45 3.82 -17.26 -16.80
C PRO A 45 3.49 -18.75 -16.54
N ASN A 46 3.26 -19.17 -15.30
CA ASN A 46 2.94 -20.56 -14.98
C ASN A 46 1.48 -20.89 -15.33
N THR A 47 0.59 -19.90 -15.28
CA THR A 47 -0.84 -20.07 -15.57
C THR A 47 -1.31 -19.33 -16.82
N GLY A 48 -0.50 -18.41 -17.34
CA GLY A 48 -0.88 -17.50 -18.41
C GLY A 48 -1.88 -16.42 -17.99
N LEU A 49 -2.13 -16.27 -16.67
CA LEU A 49 -3.13 -15.35 -16.17
C LEU A 49 -2.56 -13.94 -15.96
N THR A 50 -3.27 -12.94 -16.48
CA THR A 50 -3.00 -11.53 -16.25
C THR A 50 -4.06 -10.95 -15.32
N LEU A 51 -3.64 -10.30 -14.24
CA LEU A 51 -4.54 -9.75 -13.22
C LEU A 51 -4.14 -8.34 -12.81
N TRP A 52 -5.14 -7.56 -12.39
CA TRP A 52 -4.99 -6.26 -11.74
C TRP A 52 -5.95 -6.18 -10.55
N GLU A 53 -5.86 -5.11 -9.77
CA GLU A 53 -6.35 -4.98 -8.39
C GLU A 53 -5.57 -5.84 -7.38
N SER A 54 -4.98 -5.18 -6.38
CA SER A 54 -4.15 -5.87 -5.38
C SER A 54 -4.92 -6.93 -4.60
N GLY A 55 -6.21 -6.71 -4.29
CA GLY A 55 -7.03 -7.70 -3.59
C GLY A 55 -7.21 -8.99 -4.39
N ALA A 56 -7.55 -8.86 -5.68
CA ALA A 56 -7.73 -10.00 -6.59
C ALA A 56 -6.41 -10.76 -6.82
N ILE A 57 -5.31 -10.02 -6.99
CA ILE A 57 -3.97 -10.60 -7.11
C ILE A 57 -3.61 -11.39 -5.86
N ILE A 58 -3.81 -10.83 -4.66
CA ILE A 58 -3.47 -11.52 -3.40
C ILE A 58 -4.28 -12.80 -3.25
N THR A 59 -5.59 -12.77 -3.51
CA THR A 59 -6.42 -13.97 -3.41
C THR A 59 -5.98 -15.05 -4.40
N TYR A 60 -5.62 -14.66 -5.62
CA TYR A 60 -5.07 -15.56 -6.63
C TYR A 60 -3.76 -16.19 -6.16
N LEU A 61 -2.81 -15.39 -5.66
CA LEU A 61 -1.52 -15.91 -5.19
C LEU A 61 -1.68 -16.88 -4.01
N ILE A 62 -2.62 -16.61 -3.10
CA ILE A 62 -2.91 -17.51 -1.99
C ILE A 62 -3.52 -18.82 -2.48
N GLU A 63 -4.48 -18.75 -3.41
CA GLU A 63 -5.09 -19.95 -3.99
C GLU A 63 -4.09 -20.80 -4.77
N GLN A 64 -3.21 -20.16 -5.53
CA GLN A 64 -2.29 -20.85 -6.44
C GLN A 64 -0.99 -21.29 -5.77
N TYR A 65 -0.46 -20.52 -4.81
CA TYR A 65 0.91 -20.71 -4.31
C TYR A 65 1.01 -20.94 -2.79
N ASP A 66 -0.01 -20.63 -1.98
CA ASP A 66 0.03 -20.92 -0.53
C ASP A 66 -0.44 -22.36 -0.20
N THR A 67 0.22 -23.33 -0.83
CA THR A 67 -0.13 -24.77 -0.75
C THR A 67 -0.01 -25.35 0.66
N ASN A 68 0.88 -24.78 1.48
CA ASN A 68 1.07 -25.16 2.88
C ASN A 68 0.21 -24.33 3.86
N HIS A 69 -0.64 -23.45 3.34
CA HIS A 69 -1.49 -22.56 4.10
C HIS A 69 -0.72 -21.78 5.18
N THR A 70 0.43 -21.25 4.83
CA THR A 70 1.27 -20.46 5.74
C THR A 70 0.68 -19.07 5.99
N LEU A 71 0.02 -18.48 5.00
CA LEU A 71 -0.56 -17.14 5.03
C LEU A 71 -2.10 -17.14 5.01
N THR A 72 -2.73 -18.31 5.03
CA THR A 72 -4.19 -18.45 5.01
C THR A 72 -4.70 -19.46 6.03
N TYR A 73 -6.01 -19.40 6.27
CA TYR A 73 -6.78 -20.44 6.93
C TYR A 73 -7.85 -20.92 5.96
N THR A 74 -8.04 -22.24 5.87
CA THR A 74 -9.02 -22.88 4.98
C THR A 74 -10.31 -23.30 5.68
N THR A 75 -10.30 -23.28 7.00
CA THR A 75 -11.46 -23.48 7.86
C THR A 75 -12.57 -22.45 7.53
N PHE A 76 -13.83 -22.89 7.56
CA PHE A 76 -14.96 -22.12 7.05
C PHE A 76 -15.07 -20.70 7.64
N PRO A 77 -15.11 -20.50 8.98
CA PRO A 77 -15.22 -19.16 9.54
C PRO A 77 -13.98 -18.29 9.26
N GLU A 78 -12.76 -18.82 9.40
CA GLU A 78 -11.56 -18.02 9.15
C GLU A 78 -11.45 -17.59 7.69
N LYS A 79 -11.78 -18.46 6.71
CA LYS A 79 -11.79 -18.09 5.29
C LYS A 79 -12.65 -16.85 5.03
N HIS A 80 -13.85 -16.80 5.61
CA HIS A 80 -14.75 -15.66 5.46
C HIS A 80 -14.29 -14.42 6.21
N HIS A 81 -13.70 -14.57 7.40
CA HIS A 81 -13.12 -13.44 8.12
C HIS A 81 -11.90 -12.84 7.44
N LEU A 82 -11.04 -13.67 6.85
CA LEU A 82 -9.90 -13.19 6.05
C LEU A 82 -10.39 -12.36 4.86
N ASN A 83 -11.42 -12.86 4.15
CA ASN A 83 -12.02 -12.12 3.05
C ASN A 83 -12.66 -10.80 3.51
N GLN A 84 -13.36 -10.79 4.65
CA GLN A 84 -13.93 -9.60 5.25
C GLN A 84 -12.87 -8.52 5.51
N TRP A 85 -11.74 -8.89 6.12
CA TRP A 85 -10.65 -7.96 6.41
C TRP A 85 -9.95 -7.45 5.15
N LEU A 86 -9.77 -8.30 4.15
CA LEU A 86 -9.25 -7.89 2.85
C LEU A 86 -10.18 -6.86 2.19
N HIS A 87 -11.49 -7.11 2.15
CA HIS A 87 -12.43 -6.18 1.55
C HIS A 87 -12.57 -4.87 2.35
N PHE A 88 -12.45 -4.91 3.68
CA PHE A 88 -12.41 -3.69 4.48
C PHE A 88 -11.15 -2.86 4.19
N GLN A 89 -10.03 -3.50 3.91
CA GLN A 89 -8.81 -2.84 3.45
C GLN A 89 -9.05 -2.15 2.08
N MET A 90 -9.55 -2.91 1.11
CA MET A 90 -9.70 -2.44 -0.29
C MET A 90 -10.76 -1.36 -0.46
N SER A 91 -11.87 -1.44 0.29
CA SER A 91 -12.99 -0.49 0.17
C SER A 91 -13.01 0.58 1.25
N GLY A 92 -12.37 0.33 2.39
CA GLY A 92 -12.28 1.24 3.52
C GLY A 92 -10.94 1.96 3.56
N GLN A 93 -9.91 1.29 4.06
CA GLN A 93 -8.61 1.91 4.33
C GLN A 93 -8.04 2.60 3.09
N GLY A 94 -7.85 1.86 1.98
CA GLY A 94 -7.16 2.38 0.79
C GLY A 94 -7.79 3.66 0.22
N PRO A 95 -9.09 3.65 -0.12
CA PRO A 95 -9.76 4.83 -0.66
C PRO A 95 -9.80 6.02 0.30
N TYR A 96 -10.09 5.79 1.59
CA TYR A 96 -10.16 6.90 2.56
C TYR A 96 -8.79 7.51 2.84
N TYR A 97 -7.74 6.68 2.97
CA TYR A 97 -6.39 7.17 3.27
C TYR A 97 -5.81 7.92 2.06
N GLY A 98 -5.98 7.36 0.86
CA GLY A 98 -5.56 8.02 -0.37
C GLY A 98 -6.26 9.36 -0.59
N THR A 99 -7.56 9.43 -0.30
CA THR A 99 -8.33 10.68 -0.44
C THR A 99 -7.93 11.71 0.62
N ALA A 100 -7.70 11.28 1.87
CA ALA A 100 -7.19 12.16 2.93
C ALA A 100 -5.83 12.73 2.54
N ALA A 101 -4.89 11.87 2.17
CA ALA A 101 -3.55 12.27 1.73
C ALA A 101 -3.60 13.20 0.51
N TRP A 102 -4.52 12.98 -0.44
CA TRP A 102 -4.73 13.87 -1.57
C TRP A 102 -5.15 15.28 -1.10
N PHE A 103 -6.22 15.42 -0.31
CA PHE A 103 -6.67 16.74 0.16
C PHE A 103 -5.66 17.45 1.08
N ILE A 104 -4.90 16.69 1.86
CA ILE A 104 -3.88 17.24 2.77
C ILE A 104 -2.64 17.68 1.99
N ASN A 105 -2.14 16.89 1.05
CA ASN A 105 -0.80 17.09 0.48
C ASN A 105 -0.80 17.56 -0.98
N LEU A 106 -1.79 17.15 -1.77
CA LEU A 106 -1.73 17.20 -3.24
C LEU A 106 -2.83 18.08 -3.88
N HIS A 107 -3.94 18.32 -3.20
CA HIS A 107 -5.01 19.15 -3.76
C HIS A 107 -4.53 20.60 -3.88
N PRO A 108 -4.76 21.29 -5.03
CA PRO A 108 -4.21 22.62 -5.30
C PRO A 108 -4.72 23.70 -4.33
N GLU A 109 -5.88 23.45 -3.73
CA GLU A 109 -6.50 24.29 -2.72
C GLU A 109 -6.67 23.51 -1.41
N LYS A 110 -6.53 24.19 -0.27
CA LYS A 110 -6.93 23.62 1.02
C LYS A 110 -8.44 23.72 1.17
N VAL A 111 -9.09 22.57 1.29
CA VAL A 111 -10.54 22.45 1.49
C VAL A 111 -10.79 21.90 2.90
N PRO A 112 -10.95 22.76 3.93
CA PRO A 112 -10.95 22.32 5.33
C PRO A 112 -12.00 21.25 5.64
N SER A 113 -13.21 21.38 5.09
CA SER A 113 -14.30 20.41 5.31
C SER A 113 -13.99 19.03 4.73
N ALA A 114 -13.30 18.96 3.59
CA ALA A 114 -12.87 17.71 3.00
C ALA A 114 -11.73 17.07 3.81
N ILE A 115 -10.73 17.88 4.17
CA ILE A 115 -9.61 17.44 5.03
C ILE A 115 -10.14 16.86 6.35
N GLU A 116 -11.03 17.59 7.03
CA GLU A 116 -11.64 17.15 8.29
C GLU A 116 -12.42 15.84 8.09
N ARG A 117 -13.29 15.77 7.09
CA ARG A 117 -14.09 14.57 6.80
C ARG A 117 -13.22 13.34 6.59
N TYR A 118 -12.20 13.43 5.75
CA TYR A 118 -11.37 12.28 5.40
C TYR A 118 -10.37 11.92 6.50
N THR A 119 -9.84 12.90 7.23
CA THR A 119 -9.04 12.66 8.45
C THR A 119 -9.85 11.88 9.49
N ASN A 120 -11.12 12.27 9.69
CA ASN A 120 -12.02 11.54 10.58
C ASN A 120 -12.31 10.11 10.09
N GLN A 121 -12.31 9.84 8.78
CA GLN A 121 -12.40 8.47 8.28
C GLN A 121 -11.12 7.67 8.53
N VAL A 122 -9.94 8.28 8.41
CA VAL A 122 -8.66 7.64 8.76
C VAL A 122 -8.65 7.23 10.24
N LEU A 123 -8.97 8.17 11.14
CA LEU A 123 -9.07 7.92 12.59
C LEU A 123 -10.13 6.88 12.93
N ARG A 124 -11.30 6.89 12.26
CA ARG A 124 -12.34 5.88 12.45
C ARG A 124 -11.83 4.48 12.09
N VAL A 125 -11.14 4.34 10.97
CA VAL A 125 -10.57 3.05 10.53
C VAL A 125 -9.50 2.56 11.51
N LEU A 126 -8.60 3.44 11.96
CA LEU A 126 -7.63 3.11 13.01
C LEU A 126 -8.32 2.67 14.30
N GLY A 127 -9.39 3.34 14.71
CA GLY A 127 -10.17 2.96 15.89
C GLY A 127 -10.88 1.61 15.75
N VAL A 128 -11.25 1.17 14.53
CA VAL A 128 -11.75 -0.19 14.31
C VAL A 128 -10.65 -1.22 14.53
N LEU A 129 -9.47 -1.00 13.95
CA LEU A 129 -8.32 -1.89 14.13
C LEU A 129 -7.89 -1.96 15.59
N GLU A 130 -7.80 -0.81 16.27
CA GLU A 130 -7.36 -0.71 17.67
C GLU A 130 -8.24 -1.54 18.59
N ARG A 131 -9.57 -1.40 18.49
CA ARG A 131 -10.52 -2.22 19.25
C ARG A 131 -10.46 -3.69 18.87
N TRP A 132 -10.31 -3.98 17.58
CA TRP A 132 -10.24 -5.38 17.13
C TRP A 132 -8.99 -6.09 17.63
N LEU A 133 -7.84 -5.40 17.62
CA LEU A 133 -6.55 -5.93 18.02
C LEU A 133 -6.35 -5.98 19.55
N GLU A 134 -7.33 -5.53 20.34
CA GLU A 134 -7.31 -5.71 21.78
C GLU A 134 -7.21 -7.22 22.12
N GLY A 135 -6.12 -7.58 22.81
CA GLY A 135 -5.79 -8.95 23.18
C GLY A 135 -5.41 -9.85 22.00
N LYS A 136 -5.20 -9.32 20.78
CA LYS A 136 -4.91 -10.11 19.58
C LYS A 136 -3.61 -9.67 18.92
N GLN A 137 -2.90 -10.64 18.35
CA GLN A 137 -1.68 -10.37 17.59
C GLN A 137 -1.95 -10.15 16.10
N TRP A 138 -3.02 -10.73 15.55
CA TRP A 138 -3.34 -10.75 14.12
C TRP A 138 -4.84 -10.54 13.92
N LEU A 139 -5.23 -10.13 12.71
CA LEU A 139 -6.64 -9.86 12.39
C LEU A 139 -7.50 -11.12 12.45
N VAL A 140 -6.96 -12.28 12.08
CA VAL A 140 -7.66 -13.56 12.10
C VAL A 140 -6.75 -14.64 12.66
N GLY A 141 -7.28 -15.42 13.61
CA GLY A 141 -6.56 -16.55 14.20
C GLY A 141 -5.33 -16.12 15.01
N ASN A 142 -4.27 -16.90 14.92
CA ASN A 142 -3.06 -16.80 15.73
C ASN A 142 -1.77 -16.62 14.92
N LYS A 143 -1.85 -16.39 13.61
CA LYS A 143 -0.69 -16.13 12.74
C LYS A 143 -0.95 -14.97 11.78
N MET A 144 0.13 -14.39 11.25
CA MET A 144 0.04 -13.39 10.17
C MET A 144 -0.55 -14.03 8.92
N THR A 145 -1.48 -13.34 8.28
CA THR A 145 -2.12 -13.81 7.05
C THR A 145 -2.05 -12.77 5.95
N TYR A 146 -2.45 -13.14 4.74
CA TYR A 146 -2.58 -12.19 3.64
C TYR A 146 -3.51 -11.02 3.99
N ALA A 147 -4.49 -11.25 4.87
CA ALA A 147 -5.41 -10.23 5.33
C ALA A 147 -4.70 -9.19 6.18
N ASP A 148 -3.68 -9.54 6.97
CA ASP A 148 -2.86 -8.57 7.70
C ASP A 148 -1.93 -7.80 6.75
N MET A 149 -1.26 -8.53 5.88
CA MET A 149 -0.30 -7.99 4.91
C MET A 149 -0.94 -6.97 3.98
N ALA A 150 -2.23 -7.11 3.69
CA ALA A 150 -2.98 -6.14 2.89
C ALA A 150 -2.92 -4.70 3.43
N TRP A 151 -2.78 -4.53 4.75
CA TRP A 151 -2.89 -3.23 5.42
C TRP A 151 -1.55 -2.52 5.61
N VAL A 152 -0.43 -3.27 5.64
CA VAL A 152 0.86 -2.76 6.11
C VAL A 152 1.33 -1.54 5.29
N THR A 153 1.07 -1.54 3.98
CA THR A 153 1.52 -0.48 3.06
C THR A 153 0.81 0.85 3.26
N TRP A 154 -0.49 0.80 3.55
CA TRP A 154 -1.27 1.99 3.87
C TRP A 154 -1.04 2.45 5.31
N ASN A 155 -0.76 1.52 6.23
CA ASN A 155 -0.33 1.84 7.58
C ASN A 155 1.01 2.58 7.62
N ASP A 156 1.94 2.21 6.74
CA ASP A 156 3.23 2.91 6.59
C ASP A 156 3.05 4.38 6.18
N ARG A 157 1.89 4.73 5.61
CA ARG A 157 1.55 6.05 5.08
C ARG A 157 0.49 6.81 5.89
N VAL A 158 0.19 6.36 7.11
CA VAL A 158 -0.79 7.02 7.98
C VAL A 158 -0.38 8.46 8.31
N ASP A 159 0.92 8.72 8.43
CA ASP A 159 1.50 10.05 8.62
C ASP A 159 1.02 11.03 7.54
N THR A 160 1.09 10.61 6.27
CA THR A 160 0.64 11.43 5.13
C THR A 160 -0.88 11.54 5.05
N ALA A 161 -1.61 10.51 5.48
CA ALA A 161 -3.07 10.50 5.52
C ALA A 161 -3.67 11.31 6.69
N LEU A 162 -2.90 11.54 7.75
CA LEU A 162 -3.28 12.39 8.89
C LEU A 162 -2.62 13.77 8.86
N GLY A 163 -1.59 13.97 8.02
CA GLY A 163 -0.81 15.21 7.99
C GLY A 163 0.01 15.41 9.27
N VAL A 164 0.53 14.34 9.86
CA VAL A 164 1.33 14.35 11.09
C VAL A 164 2.76 13.85 10.83
N PRO A 165 3.74 14.16 11.68
CA PRO A 165 5.08 13.57 11.59
C PRO A 165 5.03 12.04 11.65
N GLU A 166 5.95 11.38 10.93
CA GLU A 166 6.02 9.91 10.87
C GLU A 166 6.06 9.21 12.25
N PRO A 167 6.81 9.72 13.26
CA PRO A 167 6.79 9.14 14.61
C PRO A 167 5.41 9.17 15.29
N ASP A 168 4.53 10.09 14.88
CA ASP A 168 3.24 10.34 15.50
C ASP A 168 2.08 9.58 14.82
N LYS A 169 2.36 8.84 13.74
CA LYS A 169 1.32 8.22 12.88
C LYS A 169 0.40 7.23 13.60
N PHE A 170 0.79 6.72 14.76
CA PHE A 170 -0.04 5.84 15.60
C PHE A 170 -0.31 6.38 17.00
N ASN A 171 -0.16 7.69 17.23
CA ASN A 171 -0.51 8.30 18.52
C ASN A 171 -1.99 8.00 18.86
N GLY A 172 -2.22 7.39 20.02
CA GLY A 172 -3.54 6.94 20.46
C GLY A 172 -3.99 5.56 19.95
N PHE A 173 -3.15 4.85 19.18
CA PHE A 173 -3.45 3.53 18.62
C PHE A 173 -2.32 2.50 18.90
N PRO A 174 -2.03 2.19 20.18
CA PRO A 174 -0.90 1.34 20.55
C PRO A 174 -1.00 -0.10 20.04
N ASN A 175 -2.21 -0.69 19.96
CA ASN A 175 -2.36 -2.04 19.43
C ASN A 175 -2.12 -2.08 17.92
N VAL A 176 -2.57 -1.05 17.19
CA VAL A 176 -2.26 -0.89 15.75
C VAL A 176 -0.76 -0.73 15.54
N LYS A 177 -0.10 0.12 16.34
CA LYS A 177 1.36 0.31 16.27
C LYS A 177 2.09 -1.02 16.47
N ALA A 178 1.77 -1.76 17.54
CA ALA A 178 2.42 -3.03 17.83
C ALA A 178 2.19 -4.07 16.71
N TRP A 179 1.01 -4.11 16.12
CA TRP A 179 0.70 -4.97 14.98
C TRP A 179 1.46 -4.59 13.71
N HIS A 180 1.55 -3.30 13.40
CA HIS A 180 2.34 -2.81 12.29
C HIS A 180 3.83 -3.12 12.46
N ASP A 181 4.40 -2.85 13.64
CA ASP A 181 5.81 -3.09 13.95
C ASP A 181 6.18 -4.58 13.84
N ARG A 182 5.26 -5.49 14.23
CA ARG A 182 5.45 -6.94 14.02
C ARG A 182 5.58 -7.31 12.55
N MET A 183 4.85 -6.66 11.66
CA MET A 183 4.94 -6.91 10.22
C MET A 183 6.18 -6.26 9.62
N THR A 184 6.48 -5.01 9.98
CA THR A 184 7.57 -4.25 9.36
C THR A 184 8.96 -4.61 9.88
N SER A 185 9.06 -5.26 11.04
CA SER A 185 10.32 -5.82 11.56
C SER A 185 10.80 -7.07 10.81
N ARG A 186 9.96 -7.67 9.96
CA ARG A 186 10.30 -8.88 9.18
C ARG A 186 11.33 -8.57 8.11
N GLU A 187 12.27 -9.50 7.90
CA GLU A 187 13.31 -9.38 6.88
C GLU A 187 12.76 -9.27 5.45
N SER A 188 11.66 -9.99 5.17
CA SER A 188 10.91 -9.87 3.91
C SER A 188 10.45 -8.44 3.66
N TRP A 189 9.88 -7.76 4.66
CA TRP A 189 9.46 -6.36 4.54
C TRP A 189 10.64 -5.42 4.31
N LYS A 190 11.72 -5.58 5.08
CA LYS A 190 12.92 -4.74 4.94
C LYS A 190 13.51 -4.81 3.52
N LYS A 191 13.68 -6.02 2.98
CA LYS A 191 14.16 -6.24 1.60
C LYS A 191 13.28 -5.58 0.55
N ILE A 192 11.96 -5.58 0.77
CA ILE A 192 11.02 -4.92 -0.15
C ILE A 192 11.19 -3.40 -0.08
N MET A 193 11.37 -2.84 1.12
CA MET A 193 11.58 -1.41 1.29
C MET A 193 12.93 -0.95 0.73
N GLU A 194 13.98 -1.75 0.87
CA GLU A 194 15.27 -1.55 0.19
C GLU A 194 15.08 -1.55 -1.33
N LYS A 195 14.45 -2.60 -1.89
CA LYS A 195 14.23 -2.67 -3.34
C LYS A 195 13.37 -1.52 -3.85
N ARG A 196 12.37 -1.11 -3.07
CA ARG A 196 11.53 0.05 -3.39
C ARG A 196 12.36 1.34 -3.41
N ALA A 197 13.28 1.52 -2.47
CA ALA A 197 14.16 2.68 -2.45
C ALA A 197 15.07 2.72 -3.69
N GLU A 198 15.65 1.59 -4.08
CA GLU A 198 16.43 1.46 -5.33
C GLU A 198 15.60 1.87 -6.56
N LEU A 199 14.41 1.29 -6.73
CA LEU A 199 13.55 1.57 -7.89
C LEU A 199 13.06 3.03 -7.92
N MET A 200 12.90 3.66 -6.75
CA MET A 200 12.59 5.07 -6.65
C MET A 200 13.79 5.92 -7.06
N ASP A 201 14.98 5.56 -6.59
CA ASP A 201 16.23 6.24 -6.90
C ASP A 201 16.52 6.25 -8.41
N GLU A 202 16.35 5.10 -9.07
CA GLU A 202 16.44 4.91 -10.52
C GLU A 202 15.46 5.80 -11.31
N GLN A 203 14.31 6.12 -10.70
CA GLN A 203 13.32 7.03 -11.28
C GLN A 203 13.55 8.49 -10.91
N GLY A 204 14.58 8.79 -10.12
CA GLY A 204 14.84 10.15 -9.66
C GLY A 204 14.04 10.61 -8.46
N LEU A 205 13.45 9.67 -7.71
CA LEU A 205 12.57 9.95 -6.59
C LEU A 205 13.27 9.63 -5.26
N MET A 206 13.00 10.44 -4.24
CA MET A 206 13.28 10.15 -2.85
C MET A 206 12.39 9.00 -2.34
N PRO A 207 12.73 8.31 -1.24
CA PRO A 207 11.92 7.20 -0.70
C PRO A 207 10.48 7.57 -0.33
N ASN A 208 10.22 8.86 -0.06
CA ASN A 208 8.87 9.37 0.18
C ASN A 208 8.04 9.51 -1.12
N GLY A 209 8.66 9.41 -2.30
CA GLY A 209 8.06 9.51 -3.63
C GLY A 209 8.18 10.88 -4.30
N MET A 210 8.77 11.87 -3.62
CA MET A 210 9.03 13.19 -4.20
C MET A 210 10.28 13.16 -5.09
N PRO A 211 10.36 13.95 -6.17
CA PRO A 211 11.59 14.04 -6.96
C PRO A 211 12.78 14.54 -6.14
N LYS A 212 13.97 14.03 -6.46
CA LYS A 212 15.23 14.50 -5.90
C LYS A 212 15.42 15.99 -6.18
N GLY A 213 15.90 16.73 -5.19
CA GLY A 213 16.13 18.17 -5.30
C GLY A 213 14.88 19.05 -5.15
N ILE A 214 13.69 18.46 -4.98
CA ILE A 214 12.45 19.19 -4.72
C ILE A 214 11.97 18.87 -3.30
N THR A 215 11.93 19.88 -2.44
CA THR A 215 11.53 19.73 -1.03
C THR A 215 10.10 20.23 -0.76
N ASN A 216 9.47 20.87 -1.74
CA ASN A 216 8.14 21.45 -1.63
C ASN A 216 7.22 20.90 -2.74
N PHE A 217 6.12 20.27 -2.35
CA PHE A 217 5.15 19.72 -3.29
C PHE A 217 4.47 20.81 -4.14
N GLN A 218 4.28 22.01 -3.60
CA GLN A 218 3.69 23.13 -4.33
C GLN A 218 4.63 23.65 -5.43
N GLU A 219 5.94 23.63 -5.19
CA GLU A 219 6.95 23.97 -6.21
C GLU A 219 6.98 22.90 -7.30
N TYR A 220 6.90 21.62 -6.92
CA TYR A 220 6.81 20.52 -7.87
C TYR A 220 5.59 20.65 -8.80
N GLU A 221 4.40 20.93 -8.24
CA GLU A 221 3.19 21.13 -9.03
C GLU A 221 3.30 22.35 -9.96
N ALA A 222 3.90 23.43 -9.50
CA ALA A 222 4.14 24.61 -10.32
C ALA A 222 5.08 24.28 -11.50
N MET A 223 6.13 23.47 -11.26
CA MET A 223 7.06 23.01 -12.30
C MET A 223 6.36 22.12 -13.34
N ILE A 224 5.54 21.15 -12.90
CA ILE A 224 4.74 20.31 -13.81
C ILE A 224 3.79 21.17 -14.65
N LYS A 225 3.06 22.10 -14.01
CA LYS A 225 2.11 22.98 -14.72
C LYS A 225 2.80 23.89 -15.73
N ALA A 226 4.05 24.25 -15.48
CA ALA A 226 4.89 25.02 -16.38
C ALA A 226 5.57 24.17 -17.48
N GLY A 227 5.38 22.84 -17.49
CA GLY A 227 6.03 21.94 -18.45
C GLY A 227 7.54 21.83 -18.24
N ILE A 228 8.03 22.17 -17.05
CA ILE A 228 9.46 22.08 -16.70
C ILE A 228 9.80 20.61 -16.45
N ASP A 229 10.87 20.14 -17.09
CA ASP A 229 11.40 18.81 -16.83
C ASP A 229 11.86 18.72 -15.36
N THR A 230 11.19 17.84 -14.61
CA THR A 230 11.45 17.56 -13.19
C THR A 230 12.27 16.29 -13.00
N SER A 231 12.75 15.70 -14.09
CA SER A 231 13.72 14.61 -14.05
C SER A 231 14.97 15.05 -13.28
N PRO A 232 15.67 14.12 -12.61
CA PRO A 232 16.93 14.43 -11.94
C PRO A 232 17.86 15.13 -12.91
N ARG A 233 18.36 16.29 -12.51
CA ARG A 233 19.52 16.89 -13.17
C ARG A 233 20.74 16.11 -12.71
N GLU A 234 21.53 15.64 -13.66
CA GLU A 234 22.83 14.99 -13.41
C GLU A 234 23.73 15.83 -12.50
#